data_AF-A0A7S1WV88-F1
#
_entry.id   AF-A0A7S1WV88-F1
#
_cell.length_a   1.000
_cell.length_b   1.000
_cell.length_c   1.000
_cell.angle_alpha   90.00
_cell.angle_beta   90.00
_cell.angle_gamma   90.00
#
_symmetry.space_group_name_H-M   'P 1'
#
loop_
_entity.id
_entity.type
_entity.pdbx_description
1 polymer ?
#
loop_
_entity_poly.entity_id
_entity_poly.type
_entity_poly.pdbx_seq_one_letter_code
_entity_poly.pdbx_strand_id
1 'polypeptide(L)'
;MEVSYRKGKRFAPRVKLSARNLIRTGCKSPSLSWADESGCVLITGGLGGLGVVTAEALAEAGARRFVLVSRSGQIARDGQGLWERLQRLERQ
;
A
#
# COMPACT_ATOMS: atom_id res chain seq x y z
N MET A 1 12.77 -23.73 -15.41
CA MET A 1 13.62 -22.52 -15.62
C MET A 1 12.74 -21.41 -16.15
N GLU A 2 12.81 -20.23 -15.56
CA GLU A 2 12.07 -19.05 -16.04
C GLU A 2 12.91 -18.33 -17.09
N VAL A 3 12.42 -18.26 -18.34
CA VAL A 3 13.15 -17.67 -19.48
C VAL A 3 12.17 -16.95 -20.40
N SER A 4 12.61 -15.84 -21.00
CA SER A 4 11.88 -15.17 -22.07
C SER A 4 12.78 -14.93 -23.27
N TYR A 5 12.25 -15.10 -24.49
CA TYR A 5 12.98 -14.83 -25.72
C TYR A 5 12.44 -13.56 -26.37
N ARG A 6 13.31 -12.61 -26.70
CA ARG A 6 12.97 -11.39 -27.44
C ARG A 6 14.03 -11.16 -28.53
N LYS A 7 13.60 -11.04 -29.79
CA LYS A 7 14.49 -10.85 -30.97
C LYS A 7 15.66 -11.86 -31.01
N GLY A 8 15.39 -13.14 -30.79
CA GLY A 8 16.41 -14.20 -30.77
C GLY A 8 17.34 -14.21 -29.54
N LYS A 9 17.17 -13.28 -28.59
CA LYS A 9 17.97 -13.24 -27.35
C LYS A 9 17.19 -13.87 -26.20
N ARG A 10 17.89 -14.70 -25.40
CA ARG A 10 17.38 -15.31 -24.16
C ARG A 10 17.61 -14.39 -22.97
N PHE A 11 16.54 -14.11 -22.22
CA PHE A 11 16.57 -13.37 -20.97
C PHE A 11 16.16 -14.32 -19.84
N ALA A 12 16.84 -14.22 -18.71
CA ALA A 12 16.49 -14.92 -17.48
C ALA A 12 16.32 -13.88 -16.36
N PRO A 13 15.30 -14.02 -15.49
CA PRO A 13 15.09 -13.08 -14.40
C PRO A 13 16.29 -13.10 -13.45
N ARG A 14 16.65 -11.91 -12.98
CA ARG A 14 17.71 -11.67 -12.00
C ARG A 14 17.22 -10.62 -11.03
N VAL A 15 17.41 -10.90 -9.74
CA VAL A 15 17.16 -9.91 -8.68
C VAL A 15 18.42 -9.05 -8.55
N LYS A 16 18.24 -7.73 -8.63
CA LYS A 16 19.28 -6.74 -8.36
C LYS A 16 18.75 -5.75 -7.34
N LEU A 17 19.64 -5.22 -6.51
CA LEU A 17 19.28 -4.15 -5.60
C LEU A 17 18.84 -2.91 -6.38
N SER A 18 17.74 -2.30 -5.97
CA SER A 18 17.31 -1.01 -6.50
C SER A 18 18.26 0.08 -5.99
N ALA A 19 18.71 0.95 -6.89
CA ALA A 19 19.48 2.14 -6.51
C ALA A 19 18.66 3.07 -5.59
N ARG A 20 17.33 3.02 -5.66
CA ARG A 20 16.42 3.67 -4.72
C ARG A 20 16.18 2.76 -3.53
N ASN A 21 17.06 2.84 -2.53
CA ASN A 21 16.83 2.20 -1.23
C ASN A 21 16.00 3.12 -0.33
N LEU A 22 14.67 3.05 -0.50
CA LEU A 22 13.71 3.87 0.24
C LEU A 22 13.70 3.58 1.75
N ILE A 23 14.16 2.39 2.16
CA ILE A 23 14.26 2.01 3.58
C ILE A 23 15.43 2.73 4.26
N ARG A 24 16.55 2.91 3.55
CA ARG A 24 17.79 3.47 4.13
C ARG A 24 17.89 4.99 4.05
N THR A 25 17.11 5.63 3.17
CA THR A 25 17.27 7.06 2.86
C THR A 25 16.31 7.97 3.61
N GLY A 26 15.39 7.44 4.43
CA GLY A 26 14.45 8.26 5.21
C GLY A 26 13.62 9.20 4.33
N CYS A 27 13.39 8.83 3.07
CA CYS A 27 12.63 9.66 2.15
C CYS A 27 11.21 9.81 2.68
N LYS A 28 10.71 11.05 2.75
CA LYS A 28 9.31 11.33 3.05
C LYS A 28 8.42 10.52 2.10
N SER A 29 7.33 9.99 2.61
CA SER A 29 6.30 9.34 1.81
C SER A 29 5.98 10.26 0.62
N PRO A 30 5.98 9.73 -0.62
CA PRO A 30 5.69 10.56 -1.78
C PRO A 30 4.31 11.19 -1.60
N SER A 31 4.23 12.51 -1.73
CA SER A 31 2.94 13.19 -1.73
C SER A 31 2.12 12.69 -2.90
N LEU A 32 0.88 12.30 -2.62
CA LEU A 32 -0.04 11.82 -3.65
C LEU A 32 -0.59 13.03 -4.40
N SER A 33 0.06 13.42 -5.50
CA SER A 33 -0.35 14.59 -6.29
C SER A 33 -1.76 14.50 -6.86
N TRP A 34 -2.30 13.27 -6.99
CA TRP A 34 -3.65 12.98 -7.46
C TRP A 34 -4.68 12.84 -6.33
N ALA A 35 -4.24 12.74 -5.07
CA ALA A 35 -5.12 12.64 -3.90
C ALA A 35 -5.52 14.05 -3.41
N ASP A 36 -6.02 14.86 -4.34
CA ASP A 36 -6.67 16.13 -4.01
C ASP A 36 -7.99 15.90 -3.26
N GLU A 37 -8.76 16.96 -3.03
CA GLU A 37 -10.07 16.90 -2.36
C GLU A 37 -11.13 16.08 -3.12
N SER A 38 -10.85 15.57 -4.33
CA SER A 38 -11.72 14.71 -5.15
C SER A 38 -11.23 13.25 -5.29
N GLY A 39 -9.96 12.97 -4.98
CA GLY A 39 -9.38 11.63 -4.99
C GLY A 39 -9.91 10.67 -3.91
N CYS A 40 -10.03 9.38 -4.25
CA CYS A 40 -10.39 8.31 -3.31
C CYS A 40 -9.49 7.09 -3.51
N VAL A 41 -9.02 6.50 -2.41
CA VAL A 41 -8.16 5.32 -2.39
C VAL A 41 -8.99 4.07 -2.13
N LEU A 42 -8.94 3.11 -3.06
CA LEU A 42 -9.50 1.75 -2.85
C LEU A 42 -8.39 0.79 -2.38
N ILE A 43 -8.56 0.18 -1.21
CA ILE A 43 -7.62 -0.80 -0.67
C ILE A 43 -8.28 -2.18 -0.58
N THR A 44 -7.82 -3.12 -1.40
CA THR A 44 -8.23 -4.52 -1.34
C THR A 44 -7.48 -5.28 -0.26
N GLY A 45 -8.15 -6.17 0.46
CA GLY A 45 -7.61 -6.71 1.71
C GLY A 45 -7.44 -5.62 2.77
N GLY A 46 -8.18 -4.51 2.66
CA GLY A 46 -7.99 -3.30 3.48
C GLY A 46 -8.21 -3.52 4.97
N LEU A 47 -9.00 -4.54 5.34
CA LEU A 47 -9.26 -4.92 6.73
C LEU A 47 -8.22 -5.91 7.30
N GLY A 48 -7.16 -6.24 6.56
CA GLY A 48 -6.03 -7.02 7.05
C GLY A 48 -4.92 -6.13 7.63
N GLY A 49 -3.95 -6.73 8.33
CA GLY A 49 -2.87 -5.98 8.98
C GLY A 49 -2.07 -5.07 8.04
N LEU A 50 -1.73 -5.55 6.83
CA LEU A 50 -1.05 -4.72 5.82
C LEU A 50 -1.97 -3.65 5.23
N GLY A 51 -3.27 -3.95 5.09
CA GLY A 51 -4.27 -3.00 4.58
C GLY A 51 -4.39 -1.78 5.49
N VAL A 52 -4.47 -1.99 6.81
CA VAL A 52 -4.51 -0.92 7.81
C VAL A 52 -3.23 -0.08 7.81
N VAL A 53 -2.05 -0.72 7.80
CA VAL A 53 -0.76 0.00 7.71
C VAL A 53 -0.67 0.82 6.43
N THR A 54 -1.18 0.29 5.32
CA THR A 54 -1.20 1.00 4.04
C THR A 54 -2.15 2.20 4.09
N ALA A 55 -3.33 2.06 4.69
CA ALA A 55 -4.28 3.16 4.86
C ALA A 55 -3.67 4.31 5.67
N GLU A 56 -2.99 4.00 6.78
CA GLU A 56 -2.28 5.01 7.59
C GLU A 56 -1.18 5.72 6.80
N ALA A 57 -0.32 4.97 6.11
CA ALA A 57 0.75 5.56 5.32
C ALA A 57 0.23 6.45 4.18
N LEU A 58 -0.92 6.11 3.60
CA LEU A 58 -1.57 6.92 2.56
C LEU A 58 -2.26 8.15 3.14
N ALA A 59 -2.83 8.05 4.35
CA ALA A 59 -3.38 9.21 5.07
C ALA A 59 -2.27 10.21 5.42
N GLU A 60 -1.12 9.74 5.91
CA GLU A 60 0.07 10.57 6.12
C GLU A 60 0.60 11.21 4.82
N ALA A 61 0.41 10.54 3.69
CA ALA A 61 0.76 11.05 2.36
C ALA A 61 -0.28 12.03 1.77
N GLY A 62 -1.39 12.28 2.49
CA GLY A 62 -2.41 13.27 2.14
C GLY A 62 -3.75 12.72 1.64
N ALA A 63 -3.92 11.40 1.56
CA ALA A 63 -5.21 10.82 1.16
C ALA A 63 -6.27 11.03 2.25
N ARG A 64 -7.47 11.47 1.85
CA ARG A 64 -8.57 11.81 2.78
C ARG A 64 -9.77 10.88 2.68
N ARG A 65 -9.92 10.15 1.56
CA ARG A 65 -11.04 9.24 1.33
C ARG A 65 -10.53 7.84 1.03
N PHE A 66 -11.09 6.88 1.74
CA PHE A 66 -10.70 5.48 1.66
C PHE A 66 -11.93 4.59 1.48
N VAL A 67 -11.78 3.57 0.64
CA VAL A 67 -12.71 2.44 0.55
C VAL A 67 -11.90 1.19 0.87
N LEU A 68 -12.20 0.57 2.01
CA LEU A 68 -11.52 -0.65 2.46
C LEU A 68 -12.37 -1.86 2.10
N VAL A 69 -11.85 -2.73 1.23
CA VAL A 69 -12.57 -3.92 0.76
C VAL A 69 -11.88 -5.18 1.24
N SER A 70 -12.66 -6.10 1.82
CA SER A 70 -12.21 -7.44 2.19
C SER A 70 -13.32 -8.44 1.93
N ARG A 71 -12.96 -9.67 1.58
CA ARG A 71 -13.93 -10.77 1.35
C ARG A 71 -14.73 -11.11 2.61
N SER A 72 -14.10 -11.01 3.79
CA SER A 72 -14.72 -11.32 5.08
C SER A 72 -15.65 -10.22 5.59
N GLY A 73 -15.50 -8.98 5.10
CA GLY A 73 -16.14 -7.79 5.70
C GLY A 73 -15.72 -7.48 7.14
N GLN A 74 -14.97 -8.38 7.78
CA GLN A 74 -14.46 -8.26 9.14
C GLN A 74 -12.96 -7.98 9.14
N ILE A 75 -12.50 -7.35 10.20
CA ILE A 75 -11.07 -7.15 10.47
C ILE A 75 -10.41 -8.51 10.68
N ALA A 76 -9.25 -8.70 10.07
CA ALA A 76 -8.49 -9.91 10.31
C ALA A 76 -7.91 -9.88 11.73
N ARG A 77 -8.27 -10.87 12.56
CA ARG A 77 -7.75 -11.07 13.93
C ARG A 77 -8.19 -9.96 14.90
N ASP A 78 -9.45 -10.01 15.30
CA ASP A 78 -10.01 -9.20 16.38
C ASP A 78 -9.10 -9.31 17.63
N GLY A 79 -8.70 -8.15 18.19
CA GLY A 79 -7.80 -8.07 19.35
C GLY A 79 -6.40 -7.49 19.10
N GLN A 80 -6.04 -7.16 17.85
CA GLN A 80 -4.75 -6.49 17.53
C GLN A 80 -4.83 -4.95 17.43
N GLY A 81 -5.93 -4.35 17.89
CA GLY A 81 -6.05 -2.88 17.87
C GLY A 81 -6.24 -2.28 16.47
N LEU A 82 -6.53 -3.11 15.46
CA LEU A 82 -6.64 -2.66 14.06
C LEU A 82 -7.85 -1.76 13.82
N TRP A 83 -8.92 -1.92 14.62
CA TRP A 83 -10.11 -1.08 14.50
C TRP A 83 -9.87 0.33 15.02
N GLU A 84 -9.20 0.44 16.16
CA GLU A 84 -8.82 1.69 16.79
C GLU A 84 -7.89 2.50 15.88
N ARG A 85 -7.04 1.82 15.12
CA ARG A 85 -6.18 2.42 14.09
C ARG A 85 -7.00 3.01 12.94
N LEU A 86 -7.95 2.25 12.39
CA LEU A 86 -8.83 2.74 11.32
C LEU A 86 -9.74 3.88 11.80
N GLN A 87 -10.28 3.81 13.02
CA GLN A 87 -11.09 4.88 13.62
C GLN A 87 -10.33 6.20 13.80
N ARG A 88 -8.99 6.18 13.88
CA ARG A 88 -8.21 7.42 13.90
C ARG A 88 -8.20 8.10 12.53
N LEU A 89 -8.26 7.32 11.45
CA LEU A 89 -8.28 7.83 10.09
C LEU A 89 -9.63 8.46 9.73
N GLU A 90 -10.73 7.98 10.30
CA GLU A 90 -12.06 8.59 10.11
C GLU A 90 -12.20 9.99 10.74
N ARG A 91 -11.32 10.35 11.69
CA ARG A 91 -11.39 11.62 12.43
C ARG A 91 -10.47 12.72 11.87
N GLN A 92 -9.74 12.44 10.79
CA GLN A 92 -8.80 13.36 10.13
C GLN A 92 -9.43 13.98 8.88
#